data_AF-A0A4Q3VTR8-F1
#
_entry.id   AF-A0A4Q3VTR8-F1
#
_cell.length_a   1.000
_cell.length_b   1.000
_cell.length_c   1.000
_cell.angle_alpha   90.00
_cell.angle_beta   90.00
_cell.angle_gamma   90.00
#
_symmetry.space_group_name_H-M   'P 1'
#
loop_
_entity.id
_entity.type
_entity.pdbx_description
1 polymer ?
#
loop_
_entity_poly.entity_id
_entity_poly.type
_entity_poly.pdbx_seq_one_letter_code
_entity_poly.pdbx_strand_id
1 'polypeptide(L)'
;MIAIPDLMAGLWKRENLGVPGANIEVLQIDERRKREIINVQSMLISYCERMGDRMAILDPIPGLVPQEMKETTLAAPFSCDHGQAAIYYPWIKVMDRVNPHSKGTVFCPPSGHIAGVWARVGVERGVHKAPANEALMGAVALEFDVTKGEQEILNPNGINCIRSFPGTGIRVWGARTLATVGNPSWKYVNVRRLFNYLERSMERGMQWVVFEPNDHDLWGRVRRNLSAFLFTEWKEGKLFGTVPEEAFYVKCDAETNPQEMIDLGRLYVEIGVNPVKPAEFVIIRIGQWSGGADRTEQ
;
A
#
# COMPACT_ATOMS: atom_id res chain seq x y z
N MET A 1 8.71 6.71 -1.91
CA MET A 1 7.68 6.19 -2.85
C MET A 1 8.25 6.31 -4.24
N ILE A 2 8.09 5.28 -5.07
CA ILE A 2 8.44 5.36 -6.48
C ILE A 2 7.19 4.98 -7.26
N ALA A 3 6.63 5.94 -7.98
CA ALA A 3 5.67 5.69 -9.05
C ALA A 3 6.42 5.94 -10.36
N ILE A 4 6.11 5.16 -11.41
CA ILE A 4 6.56 5.48 -12.77
C ILE A 4 5.30 5.78 -13.58
N PRO A 5 4.74 7.00 -13.47
CA PRO A 5 3.46 7.33 -14.11
C PRO A 5 3.56 7.36 -15.64
N ASP A 6 4.79 7.48 -16.18
CA ASP A 6 5.02 8.02 -17.52
C ASP A 6 5.54 7.00 -18.55
N LEU A 7 5.66 5.71 -18.18
CA LEU A 7 5.99 4.67 -19.17
C LEU A 7 4.90 4.46 -20.21
N MET A 8 3.69 4.94 -19.91
CA MET A 8 2.51 4.70 -20.71
C MET A 8 2.09 5.94 -21.50
N ALA A 9 2.34 7.16 -21.00
CA ALA A 9 1.72 8.39 -21.49
C ALA A 9 1.92 8.62 -23.00
N GLY A 10 0.81 8.74 -23.75
CA GLY A 10 0.81 9.19 -25.15
C GLY A 10 1.04 8.10 -26.21
N LEU A 11 1.10 6.81 -25.83
CA LEU A 11 1.40 5.70 -26.77
C LEU A 11 0.22 4.78 -27.08
N TRP A 12 -0.98 5.09 -26.59
CA TRP A 12 -2.20 4.32 -26.85
C TRP A 12 -3.02 4.96 -27.98
N LYS A 13 -3.69 4.11 -28.78
CA LYS A 13 -4.67 4.57 -29.76
C LYS A 13 -6.06 4.58 -29.14
N ARG A 14 -6.85 5.62 -29.48
CA ARG A 14 -8.29 5.64 -29.21
C ARG A 14 -8.97 4.83 -30.30
N GLU A 15 -9.53 3.68 -29.97
CA GLU A 15 -10.44 2.97 -30.87
C GLU A 15 -11.87 3.18 -30.38
N ASN A 16 -12.71 3.76 -31.24
CA ASN A 16 -14.16 3.70 -31.08
C ASN A 16 -14.60 2.31 -31.57
N LEU A 17 -15.00 1.44 -30.64
CA LEU A 17 -15.79 0.29 -31.02
C LEU A 17 -17.12 0.86 -31.53
N GLY A 18 -17.37 0.74 -32.84
CA GLY A 18 -18.49 1.37 -33.56
C GLY A 18 -19.88 0.85 -33.18
N VAL A 19 -20.20 0.81 -31.89
CA VAL A 19 -21.53 0.53 -31.35
C VAL A 19 -22.36 1.81 -31.49
N PRO A 20 -23.43 1.82 -32.32
CA PRO A 20 -24.27 3.00 -32.47
C PRO A 20 -24.86 3.40 -31.12
N GLY A 21 -24.49 4.59 -30.62
CA GLY A 21 -24.98 5.15 -29.36
C GLY A 21 -24.06 4.97 -28.14
N ALA A 22 -22.94 4.26 -28.25
CA ALA A 22 -21.94 4.15 -27.18
C ALA A 22 -20.55 4.54 -27.69
N ASN A 23 -20.12 5.78 -27.44
CA ASN A 23 -18.73 6.21 -27.64
C ASN A 23 -17.85 5.57 -26.56
N ILE A 24 -17.54 4.28 -26.70
CA ILE A 24 -16.60 3.59 -25.83
C ILE A 24 -15.20 3.78 -26.42
N GLU A 25 -14.44 4.72 -25.84
CA GLU A 25 -13.02 4.89 -26.12
C GLU A 25 -12.25 3.75 -25.43
N VAL A 26 -11.78 2.76 -26.20
CA VAL A 26 -10.92 1.70 -25.66
C VAL A 26 -9.46 2.08 -25.84
N LEU A 27 -8.69 1.96 -24.77
CA LEU A 27 -7.24 2.10 -24.79
C LEU A 27 -6.60 0.75 -25.10
N GLN A 28 -5.99 0.63 -26.27
CA GLN A 28 -5.24 -0.58 -26.63
C GLN A 28 -3.75 -0.30 -26.86
N ILE A 29 -2.94 -1.28 -26.45
CA ILE A 29 -1.49 -1.33 -26.68
C ILE A 29 -1.11 -2.73 -27.17
N ASP A 30 -0.05 -2.81 -27.98
CA ASP A 30 0.41 -4.08 -28.54
C ASP A 30 1.05 -5.03 -27.50
N GLU A 31 1.11 -6.32 -27.81
CA GLU A 31 1.64 -7.36 -26.92
C GLU A 31 3.12 -7.21 -26.57
N ARG A 32 3.92 -6.62 -27.46
CA ARG A 32 5.32 -6.31 -27.13
C ARG A 32 5.35 -5.27 -26.02
N ARG A 33 4.55 -4.21 -26.14
CA ARG A 33 4.51 -3.13 -25.15
C ARG A 33 3.97 -3.61 -23.82
N LYS A 34 2.90 -4.43 -23.81
CA LYS A 34 2.37 -5.06 -22.59
C LYS A 34 3.47 -5.79 -21.80
N ARG A 35 4.30 -6.58 -22.50
CA ARG A 35 5.45 -7.26 -21.89
C ARG A 35 6.51 -6.29 -21.37
N GLU A 36 6.84 -5.24 -22.12
CA GLU A 36 7.78 -4.20 -21.67
C GLU A 36 7.31 -3.55 -20.35
N ILE A 37 6.02 -3.22 -20.24
CA ILE A 37 5.43 -2.65 -19.03
C ILE A 37 5.56 -3.59 -17.84
N ILE A 38 5.15 -4.86 -18.01
CA ILE A 38 5.24 -5.87 -16.95
C ILE A 38 6.69 -6.05 -16.49
N ASN A 39 7.64 -6.08 -17.43
CA ASN A 39 9.06 -6.20 -17.10
C ASN A 39 9.56 -5.01 -16.28
N VAL A 40 9.22 -3.77 -16.67
CA VAL A 40 9.65 -2.59 -15.91
C VAL A 40 8.99 -2.54 -14.53
N GLN A 41 7.71 -2.90 -14.43
CA GLN A 41 7.05 -3.03 -13.12
C GLN A 41 7.74 -4.09 -12.25
N SER A 42 8.08 -5.27 -12.79
CA SER A 42 8.82 -6.31 -12.05
C SER A 42 10.20 -5.83 -11.58
N MET A 43 10.92 -5.08 -12.42
CA MET A 43 12.20 -4.45 -12.03
C MET A 43 12.02 -3.41 -10.91
N LEU A 44 10.95 -2.62 -10.98
CA LEU A 44 10.62 -1.63 -9.95
C LEU A 44 10.29 -2.30 -8.61
N ILE A 45 9.50 -3.38 -8.62
CA ILE A 45 9.20 -4.16 -7.42
C ILE A 45 10.50 -4.72 -6.84
N SER A 46 11.31 -5.38 -7.66
CA SER A 46 12.61 -5.94 -7.24
C SER A 46 13.53 -4.88 -6.63
N TYR A 47 13.53 -3.66 -7.17
CA TYR A 47 14.28 -2.55 -6.59
C TYR A 47 13.74 -2.13 -5.22
N CYS A 48 12.42 -2.01 -5.09
CA CYS A 48 11.77 -1.63 -3.83
C CYS A 48 11.98 -2.70 -2.74
N GLU A 49 11.85 -3.98 -3.09
CA GLU A 49 12.11 -5.12 -2.20
C GLU A 49 13.57 -5.13 -1.70
N ARG A 50 14.56 -4.88 -2.57
CA ARG A 50 15.97 -4.79 -2.15
C ARG A 50 16.27 -3.60 -1.23
N MET A 51 15.62 -2.46 -1.45
CA MET A 51 15.87 -1.26 -0.66
C MET A 51 15.16 -1.28 0.69
N GLY A 52 14.03 -1.99 0.80
CA GLY A 52 13.29 -2.20 2.06
C GLY A 52 12.50 -1.00 2.60
N ASP A 53 12.84 0.22 2.19
CA ASP A 53 12.31 1.47 2.76
C ASP A 53 11.30 2.20 1.86
N ARG A 54 10.99 1.66 0.69
CA ARG A 54 10.19 2.32 -0.34
C ARG A 54 9.24 1.34 -1.00
N MET A 55 8.06 1.84 -1.34
CA MET A 55 7.04 1.07 -2.04
C MET A 55 6.81 1.57 -3.46
N ALA A 56 6.53 0.62 -4.35
CA ALA A 56 6.08 0.83 -5.72
C ALA A 56 4.55 0.96 -5.78
N ILE A 57 4.07 1.95 -6.53
CA ILE A 57 2.66 2.06 -6.94
C ILE A 57 2.59 1.68 -8.41
N LEU A 58 1.87 0.61 -8.71
CA LEU A 58 1.78 0.02 -10.03
C LEU A 58 0.44 0.36 -10.68
N ASP A 59 0.47 0.37 -12.01
CA ASP A 59 -0.69 0.64 -12.86
C ASP A 59 -1.06 -0.60 -13.67
N PRO A 60 -2.36 -0.85 -13.90
CA PRO A 60 -2.80 -1.91 -14.79
C PRO A 60 -2.44 -1.58 -16.23
N ILE A 61 -2.32 -2.62 -17.07
CA ILE A 61 -2.37 -2.44 -18.52
C ILE A 61 -3.76 -1.85 -18.87
N PRO A 62 -3.82 -0.83 -19.75
CA PRO A 62 -5.09 -0.21 -20.12
C PRO A 62 -5.99 -1.18 -20.89
N GLY A 63 -7.29 -0.96 -20.80
CA GLY A 63 -8.30 -1.74 -21.53
C GLY A 63 -8.61 -3.12 -20.96
N LEU A 64 -7.95 -3.55 -19.88
CA LEU A 64 -8.22 -4.85 -19.26
C LEU A 64 -9.55 -4.86 -18.50
N VAL A 65 -10.43 -5.79 -18.85
CA VAL A 65 -11.61 -6.06 -18.03
C VAL A 65 -11.20 -6.77 -16.72
N PRO A 66 -12.04 -6.81 -15.68
CA PRO A 66 -11.64 -7.32 -14.36
C PRO A 66 -11.04 -8.74 -14.37
N GLN A 67 -11.57 -9.65 -15.19
CA GLN A 67 -11.04 -11.01 -15.29
C GLN A 67 -9.64 -11.04 -15.92
N GLU A 68 -9.43 -10.29 -17.00
CA GLU A 68 -8.12 -10.17 -17.65
C GLU A 68 -7.09 -9.47 -16.74
N MET A 69 -7.55 -8.49 -15.95
CA MET A 69 -6.71 -7.80 -14.96
C MET A 69 -6.19 -8.78 -13.90
N LYS A 70 -7.07 -9.68 -13.41
CA LYS A 70 -6.67 -10.76 -12.51
C LYS A 70 -5.66 -11.69 -13.17
N GLU A 71 -5.97 -12.21 -14.35
CA GLU A 71 -5.13 -13.18 -15.06
C GLU A 71 -3.75 -12.60 -15.37
N THR A 72 -3.70 -11.36 -15.85
CA THR A 72 -2.46 -10.64 -16.15
C THR A 72 -1.62 -10.43 -14.90
N THR A 73 -2.24 -10.05 -13.78
CA THR A 73 -1.52 -9.84 -12.51
C THR A 73 -0.95 -11.13 -11.95
N LEU A 74 -1.70 -12.24 -12.05
CA LEU A 74 -1.27 -13.56 -11.57
C LEU A 74 -0.20 -14.19 -12.48
N ALA A 75 -0.24 -13.92 -13.78
CA ALA A 75 0.76 -14.40 -14.73
C ALA A 75 2.05 -13.55 -14.72
N ALA A 76 1.99 -12.33 -14.19
CA ALA A 76 3.15 -11.45 -14.12
C ALA A 76 4.22 -12.01 -13.16
N PRO A 77 5.52 -11.87 -13.49
CA PRO A 77 6.62 -12.29 -12.62
C PRO A 77 6.85 -11.26 -11.50
N PHE A 78 5.80 -10.95 -10.73
CA PHE A 78 5.85 -10.05 -9.59
C PHE A 78 6.26 -10.83 -8.34
N SER A 79 7.49 -10.62 -7.86
CA SER A 79 7.96 -11.11 -6.57
C SER A 79 7.90 -9.97 -5.56
N CYS A 80 6.98 -10.07 -4.60
CA CYS A 80 6.69 -9.03 -3.62
C CYS A 80 6.48 -9.69 -2.25
N ASP A 81 7.56 -10.17 -1.64
CA ASP A 81 7.50 -10.98 -0.42
C ASP A 81 7.34 -10.11 0.84
N HIS A 82 7.90 -8.90 0.82
CA HIS A 82 7.83 -7.94 1.92
C HIS A 82 6.73 -6.90 1.75
N GLY A 83 5.91 -7.00 0.69
CA GLY A 83 4.79 -6.11 0.44
C GLY A 83 5.18 -4.74 -0.08
N GLN A 84 6.35 -4.59 -0.71
CA GLN A 84 6.85 -3.30 -1.21
C GLN A 84 6.18 -2.83 -2.51
N ALA A 85 5.04 -3.41 -2.91
CA ALA A 85 4.30 -2.98 -4.09
C ALA A 85 2.78 -3.11 -3.92
N ALA A 86 2.05 -2.19 -4.52
CA ALA A 86 0.59 -2.21 -4.61
C ALA A 86 0.14 -1.77 -6.01
N ILE A 87 -0.87 -2.44 -6.56
CA ILE A 87 -1.47 -2.11 -7.86
C ILE A 87 -2.88 -1.55 -7.68
N TYR A 88 -3.24 -0.56 -8.49
CA TYR A 88 -4.53 0.13 -8.41
C TYR A 88 -5.26 0.12 -9.75
N TYR A 89 -6.45 -0.43 -9.78
CA TYR A 89 -7.27 -0.64 -10.99
C TYR A 89 -8.63 0.05 -10.84
N PRO A 90 -9.24 0.62 -11.88
CA PRO A 90 -8.77 0.73 -13.27
C PRO A 90 -8.08 2.06 -13.57
N TRP A 91 -7.83 2.36 -14.85
CA TRP A 91 -7.43 3.70 -15.27
C TRP A 91 -8.52 4.73 -14.95
N ILE A 92 -8.10 5.98 -14.85
CA ILE A 92 -8.96 7.10 -14.48
C ILE A 92 -8.99 8.12 -15.61
N LYS A 93 -10.13 8.79 -15.77
CA LYS A 93 -10.28 9.92 -16.68
C LYS A 93 -10.13 11.21 -15.89
N VAL A 94 -9.32 12.13 -16.39
CA VAL A 94 -9.03 13.44 -15.79
C VAL A 94 -9.21 14.54 -16.81
N MET A 95 -9.35 15.79 -16.36
CA MET A 95 -9.28 16.94 -17.25
C MET A 95 -7.87 17.05 -17.84
N ASP A 96 -7.78 17.23 -19.16
CA ASP A 96 -6.50 17.40 -19.85
C ASP A 96 -5.91 18.78 -19.53
N ARG A 97 -5.08 18.84 -18.49
CA ARG A 97 -4.38 20.06 -18.07
C ARG A 97 -2.99 20.21 -18.71
N VAL A 98 -2.50 19.16 -19.37
CA VAL A 98 -1.18 19.14 -20.00
C VAL A 98 -1.23 19.82 -21.36
N ASN A 99 -2.32 19.63 -22.11
CA ASN A 99 -2.57 20.35 -23.34
C ASN A 99 -3.48 21.57 -23.07
N PRO A 100 -2.95 22.81 -23.04
CA PRO A 100 -3.73 24.01 -22.74
C PRO A 100 -4.84 24.29 -23.75
N HIS A 101 -4.75 23.69 -24.94
CA HIS A 101 -5.72 23.83 -26.03
C HIS A 101 -6.82 22.75 -25.98
N SER A 102 -6.64 21.73 -25.15
CA SER A 102 -7.63 20.68 -24.93
C SER A 102 -8.58 21.09 -23.81
N LYS A 103 -9.87 21.22 -24.12
CA LYS A 103 -10.94 21.29 -23.10
C LYS A 103 -11.48 19.91 -22.75
N GLY A 104 -10.81 18.86 -23.24
CA GLY A 104 -11.26 17.49 -23.14
C GLY A 104 -10.86 16.81 -21.85
N THR A 105 -11.24 15.54 -21.77
CA THR A 105 -10.79 14.62 -20.73
C THR A 105 -9.85 13.59 -21.36
N VAL A 106 -8.87 13.14 -20.60
CA VAL A 106 -7.87 12.14 -21.02
C VAL A 106 -7.79 11.04 -19.98
N PHE A 107 -7.59 9.81 -20.43
CA PHE A 107 -7.29 8.71 -19.52
C PHE A 107 -5.82 8.75 -19.10
N CYS A 108 -5.56 8.48 -17.83
CA CYS A 108 -4.22 8.33 -17.31
C CYS A 108 -4.14 7.17 -16.31
N PRO A 109 -2.94 6.58 -16.14
CA PRO A 109 -2.70 5.63 -15.07
C PRO A 109 -2.99 6.24 -13.69
N PRO A 110 -3.54 5.47 -12.73
CA PRO A 110 -3.94 5.98 -11.43
C PRO A 110 -2.78 6.26 -10.47
N SER A 111 -1.59 5.69 -10.68
CA SER A 111 -0.47 5.73 -9.71
C SER A 111 -0.13 7.12 -9.20
N GLY A 112 -0.12 8.14 -10.06
CA GLY A 112 0.12 9.53 -9.67
C GLY A 112 -0.94 10.09 -8.72
N HIS A 113 -2.21 9.78 -8.93
CA HIS A 113 -3.29 10.21 -8.04
C HIS A 113 -3.26 9.45 -6.72
N ILE A 114 -2.96 8.15 -6.77
CA ILE A 114 -2.79 7.31 -5.59
C ILE A 114 -1.62 7.81 -4.73
N ALA A 115 -0.51 8.21 -5.35
CA ALA A 115 0.61 8.85 -4.65
C ALA A 115 0.16 10.09 -3.86
N GLY A 116 -0.67 10.93 -4.48
CA GLY A 116 -1.30 12.10 -3.84
C GLY A 116 -2.20 11.70 -2.66
N VAL A 117 -3.03 10.66 -2.82
CA VAL A 117 -3.86 10.12 -1.73
C VAL A 117 -3.00 9.61 -0.58
N TRP A 118 -1.94 8.85 -0.87
CA TRP A 118 -1.03 8.33 0.16
C TRP A 118 -0.36 9.45 0.94
N ALA A 119 0.10 10.50 0.24
CA ALA A 119 0.72 11.67 0.86
C ALA A 119 -0.29 12.42 1.75
N ARG A 120 -1.48 12.73 1.22
CA ARG A 120 -2.54 13.42 1.95
C ARG A 120 -2.94 12.68 3.22
N VAL A 121 -3.28 11.38 3.11
CA VAL A 121 -3.64 10.55 4.27
C VAL A 121 -2.49 10.47 5.27
N GLY A 122 -1.25 10.35 4.78
CA GLY A 122 -0.07 10.31 5.63
C GLY A 122 0.09 11.56 6.49
N VAL A 123 -0.20 12.74 5.92
CA VAL A 123 -0.13 14.03 6.63
C VAL A 123 -1.34 14.23 7.55
N GLU A 124 -2.56 13.98 7.06
CA GLU A 124 -3.80 14.28 7.79
C GLU A 124 -4.11 13.27 8.90
N ARG A 125 -3.73 12.01 8.72
CA ARG A 125 -4.17 10.88 9.56
C ARG A 125 -3.03 9.99 10.03
N GLY A 126 -1.82 10.21 9.55
CA GLY A 126 -0.66 9.35 9.82
C GLY A 126 -0.58 8.13 8.91
N VAL A 127 0.64 7.61 8.75
CA VAL A 127 0.95 6.49 7.84
C VAL A 127 0.28 5.16 8.21
N HIS A 128 -0.13 5.01 9.47
CA HIS A 128 -0.82 3.83 9.99
C HIS A 128 -2.27 3.72 9.49
N LYS A 129 -2.89 4.81 9.01
CA LYS A 129 -4.23 4.78 8.41
C LYS A 129 -4.17 4.24 6.98
N ALA A 130 -4.98 3.22 6.70
CA ALA A 130 -5.19 2.70 5.35
C ALA A 130 -5.60 3.83 4.38
N PRO A 131 -4.90 4.03 3.26
CA PRO A 131 -5.26 5.01 2.23
C PRO A 131 -6.39 4.49 1.32
N ALA A 132 -7.47 4.02 1.94
CA ALA A 132 -8.68 3.52 1.30
C ALA A 132 -9.91 4.22 1.90
N ASN A 133 -11.02 4.17 1.16
CA ASN A 133 -12.19 5.01 1.35
C ASN A 133 -11.86 6.51 1.24
N GLU A 134 -10.93 6.86 0.35
CA GLU A 134 -10.47 8.22 0.12
C GLU A 134 -10.97 8.72 -1.24
N ALA A 135 -11.45 9.97 -1.28
CA ALA A 135 -11.84 10.59 -2.55
C ALA A 135 -10.63 10.75 -3.46
N LEU A 136 -10.79 10.37 -4.73
CA LEU A 136 -9.77 10.53 -5.75
C LEU A 136 -9.95 11.89 -6.45
N MET A 137 -9.38 12.93 -5.85
CA MET A 137 -9.54 14.31 -6.33
C MET A 137 -9.01 14.46 -7.77
N GLY A 138 -9.76 15.16 -8.62
CA GLY A 138 -9.37 15.42 -10.02
C GLY A 138 -9.79 14.34 -11.01
N ALA A 139 -10.15 13.14 -10.55
CA ALA A 139 -10.75 12.11 -11.38
C ALA A 139 -12.21 12.46 -11.68
N VAL A 140 -12.60 12.40 -12.95
CA VAL A 140 -13.97 12.70 -13.42
C VAL A 140 -14.73 11.46 -13.86
N ALA A 141 -14.03 10.40 -14.27
CA ALA A 141 -14.61 9.11 -14.61
C ALA A 141 -13.58 7.98 -14.41
N LEU A 142 -14.04 6.74 -14.48
CA LEU A 142 -13.20 5.54 -14.54
C LEU A 142 -13.22 4.96 -15.95
N GLU A 143 -12.16 4.22 -16.31
CA GLU A 143 -12.14 3.44 -17.55
C GLU A 143 -13.20 2.33 -17.52
N PHE A 144 -13.36 1.68 -16.35
CA PHE A 144 -14.38 0.68 -16.09
C PHE A 144 -15.06 0.92 -14.74
N ASP A 145 -16.37 0.74 -14.68
CA ASP A 145 -17.08 0.72 -13.39
C ASP A 145 -16.97 -0.66 -12.77
N VAL A 146 -16.15 -0.79 -11.71
CA VAL A 146 -15.97 -2.06 -11.01
C VAL A 146 -17.13 -2.31 -10.05
N THR A 147 -17.86 -3.41 -10.26
CA THR A 147 -18.94 -3.86 -9.39
C THR A 147 -18.40 -4.50 -8.11
N LYS A 148 -19.30 -4.77 -7.15
CA LYS A 148 -18.93 -5.47 -5.91
C LYS A 148 -18.43 -6.89 -6.18
N GLY A 149 -19.11 -7.64 -7.07
CA GLY A 149 -18.73 -9.01 -7.40
C GLY A 149 -17.38 -9.10 -8.10
N GLU A 150 -17.08 -8.18 -9.03
CA GLU A 150 -15.76 -8.11 -9.68
C GLU A 150 -14.66 -7.78 -8.67
N GLN A 151 -14.92 -6.85 -7.75
CA GLN A 151 -13.99 -6.54 -6.67
C GLN A 151 -13.71 -7.76 -5.77
N GLU A 152 -14.72 -8.57 -5.47
CA GLU A 152 -14.56 -9.79 -4.67
C GLU A 152 -13.62 -10.81 -5.33
N ILE A 153 -13.50 -10.78 -6.66
CA ILE A 153 -12.57 -11.61 -7.44
C ILE A 153 -11.17 -10.98 -7.49
N LEU A 154 -11.06 -9.65 -7.54
CA LEU A 154 -9.81 -8.91 -7.65
C LEU A 154 -9.05 -8.80 -6.32
N ASN A 155 -9.74 -8.41 -5.25
CA ASN A 155 -9.15 -8.10 -3.95
C ASN A 155 -8.27 -9.23 -3.38
N PRO A 156 -8.66 -10.53 -3.44
CA PRO A 156 -7.83 -11.63 -2.96
C PRO A 156 -6.43 -11.71 -3.59
N ASN A 157 -6.25 -11.14 -4.77
CA ASN A 157 -4.98 -11.13 -5.50
C ASN A 157 -4.16 -9.84 -5.27
N GLY A 158 -4.53 -9.04 -4.26
CA GLY A 158 -3.82 -7.79 -3.94
C GLY A 158 -4.10 -6.62 -4.90
N ILE A 159 -5.13 -6.75 -5.75
CA ILE A 159 -5.52 -5.71 -6.71
C ILE A 159 -6.48 -4.73 -6.03
N ASN A 160 -6.10 -3.46 -5.92
CA ASN A 160 -6.90 -2.44 -5.26
C ASN A 160 -7.83 -1.76 -6.24
N CYS A 161 -9.14 -1.87 -6.01
CA CYS A 161 -10.13 -1.23 -6.88
C CYS A 161 -10.30 0.25 -6.55
N ILE A 162 -10.46 1.08 -7.59
CA ILE A 162 -10.98 2.44 -7.55
C ILE A 162 -12.42 2.35 -8.07
N ARG A 163 -13.37 2.93 -7.34
CA ARG A 163 -14.80 2.75 -7.62
C ARG A 163 -15.55 4.06 -7.58
N SER A 164 -16.55 4.18 -8.45
CA SER A 164 -17.52 5.27 -8.42
C SER A 164 -18.70 4.90 -7.53
N PHE A 165 -19.07 5.80 -6.63
CA PHE A 165 -20.22 5.63 -5.75
C PHE A 165 -21.18 6.81 -5.89
N PRO A 166 -22.49 6.56 -6.02
CA PRO A 166 -23.49 7.61 -5.97
C PRO A 166 -23.35 8.46 -4.70
N GLY A 167 -23.36 9.79 -4.86
CA GLY A 167 -23.30 10.76 -3.76
C GLY A 167 -21.92 10.98 -3.11
N THR A 168 -20.97 10.04 -3.23
CA THR A 168 -19.63 10.16 -2.62
C THR A 168 -18.48 10.19 -3.62
N GLY A 169 -18.78 10.04 -4.92
CA GLY A 169 -17.85 10.20 -6.04
C GLY A 169 -16.91 9.02 -6.23
N ILE A 170 -15.81 9.26 -6.92
CA ILE A 170 -14.77 8.27 -7.18
C ILE A 170 -13.88 8.13 -5.95
N ARG A 171 -13.72 6.90 -5.47
CA ARG A 171 -12.95 6.59 -4.26
C ARG A 171 -11.96 5.47 -4.47
N VAL A 172 -10.80 5.57 -3.81
CA VAL A 172 -9.88 4.46 -3.63
C VAL A 172 -10.52 3.45 -2.68
N TRP A 173 -10.70 2.21 -3.12
CA TRP A 173 -11.50 1.21 -2.42
C TRP A 173 -10.74 -0.11 -2.17
N GLY A 174 -9.45 0.03 -1.86
CA GLY A 174 -8.55 -1.06 -1.48
C GLY A 174 -7.22 -0.52 -0.94
N ALA A 175 -6.60 -1.28 -0.04
CA ALA A 175 -5.28 -0.96 0.54
C ALA A 175 -4.43 -2.22 0.79
N ARG A 176 -4.48 -3.17 -0.14
CA ARG A 176 -3.71 -4.41 -0.14
C ARG A 176 -2.42 -4.27 -0.95
N THR A 177 -1.40 -5.03 -0.58
CA THR A 177 -0.12 -5.16 -1.31
C THR A 177 -0.17 -6.38 -2.22
N LEU A 178 0.79 -6.49 -3.13
CA LEU A 178 0.97 -7.72 -3.93
C LEU A 178 1.46 -8.93 -3.10
N ALA A 179 1.90 -8.71 -1.84
CA ALA A 179 2.22 -9.80 -0.91
C ALA A 179 0.97 -10.53 -0.40
N THR A 180 -0.25 -10.07 -0.71
CA THR A 180 -1.50 -10.59 -0.13
C THR A 180 -1.63 -12.12 -0.20
N VAL A 181 -1.16 -12.74 -1.28
CA VAL A 181 -1.24 -14.20 -1.46
C VAL A 181 -0.07 -14.91 -0.77
N GLY A 182 1.17 -14.42 -0.96
CA GLY A 182 2.38 -15.09 -0.51
C GLY A 182 2.76 -14.85 0.96
N ASN A 183 2.42 -13.67 1.51
CA ASN A 183 2.77 -13.27 2.87
C ASN A 183 1.67 -12.42 3.52
N PRO A 184 0.74 -13.04 4.27
CA PRO A 184 -0.37 -12.33 4.92
C PRO A 184 0.06 -11.26 5.93
N SER A 185 1.27 -11.35 6.50
CA SER A 185 1.79 -10.34 7.44
C SER A 185 1.99 -8.98 6.76
N TRP A 186 2.31 -8.98 5.46
CA TRP A 186 2.51 -7.78 4.65
C TRP A 186 1.32 -7.45 3.76
N LYS A 187 0.15 -8.04 4.02
CA LYS A 187 -1.07 -7.88 3.20
C LYS A 187 -1.48 -6.43 3.00
N TYR A 188 -1.29 -5.54 3.98
CA TYR A 188 -1.85 -4.19 3.94
C TYR A 188 -0.81 -3.09 3.71
N VAL A 189 -1.16 -2.14 2.85
CA VAL A 189 -0.33 -0.99 2.47
C VAL A 189 0.03 -0.14 3.68
N ASN A 190 -0.92 0.18 4.56
CA ASN A 190 -0.63 1.00 5.74
C ASN A 190 0.31 0.32 6.73
N VAL A 191 0.23 -1.02 6.85
CA VAL A 191 1.14 -1.78 7.71
C VAL A 191 2.56 -1.68 7.15
N ARG A 192 2.77 -1.95 5.86
CA ARG A 192 4.09 -1.83 5.24
C ARG A 192 4.64 -0.40 5.31
N ARG A 193 3.81 0.60 5.03
CA ARG A 193 4.17 2.01 5.14
C ARG A 193 4.56 2.42 6.56
N LEU A 194 3.87 1.90 7.57
CA LEU A 194 4.20 2.13 8.98
C LEU A 194 5.58 1.57 9.30
N PHE A 195 5.88 0.33 8.92
CA PHE A 195 7.21 -0.24 9.17
C PHE A 195 8.32 0.52 8.44
N ASN A 196 8.14 0.90 7.18
CA ASN A 196 9.14 1.71 6.45
C ASN A 196 9.39 3.06 7.16
N TYR A 197 8.33 3.68 7.72
CA TYR A 197 8.44 4.90 8.51
C TYR A 197 9.21 4.66 9.82
N LEU A 198 8.91 3.59 10.55
CA LEU A 198 9.57 3.25 11.81
C LEU A 198 11.06 2.96 11.56
N GLU A 199 11.38 2.10 10.59
CA GLU A 199 12.75 1.74 10.21
C GLU A 199 13.58 2.99 9.87
N ARG A 200 13.08 3.85 8.97
CA ARG A 200 13.79 5.09 8.59
C ARG A 200 13.91 6.10 9.72
N SER A 201 12.91 6.19 10.60
CA SER A 201 12.95 7.09 11.75
C SER A 201 13.99 6.63 12.79
N MET A 202 14.04 5.32 13.06
CA MET A 202 14.99 4.72 13.99
C MET A 202 16.41 4.78 13.44
N GLU A 203 16.64 4.45 12.16
CA GLU A 203 17.95 4.55 11.51
C GLU A 203 18.53 5.97 11.60
N ARG A 204 17.70 6.99 11.34
CA ARG A 204 18.10 8.40 11.46
C ARG A 204 18.34 8.79 12.92
N GLY A 205 17.48 8.34 13.84
CA GLY A 205 17.58 8.65 15.26
C GLY A 205 18.79 7.99 15.94
N MET A 206 19.28 6.87 15.40
CA MET A 206 20.38 6.08 15.98
C MET A 206 21.75 6.37 15.35
N GLN A 207 21.90 7.39 14.51
CA GLN A 207 23.19 7.73 13.89
C GLN A 207 24.31 8.02 14.90
N TRP A 208 23.98 8.54 16.08
CA TRP A 208 24.94 8.84 17.14
C TRP A 208 25.59 7.58 17.76
N VAL A 209 25.02 6.40 17.54
CA VAL A 209 25.53 5.12 18.09
C VAL A 209 26.81 4.69 17.37
N VAL A 210 27.03 5.13 16.14
CA VAL A 210 28.15 4.72 15.32
C VAL A 210 29.46 5.21 15.95
N PHE A 211 30.42 4.29 16.13
CA PHE A 211 31.72 4.51 16.77
C PHE A 211 31.69 4.79 18.29
N GLU A 212 30.54 4.62 18.95
CA GLU A 212 30.50 4.64 20.42
C GLU A 212 31.07 3.34 21.01
N PRO A 213 31.60 3.38 22.25
CA PRO A 213 32.00 2.16 22.97
C PRO A 213 30.83 1.17 23.08
N ASN A 214 31.01 -0.06 22.61
CA ASN A 214 29.98 -1.10 22.65
C ASN A 214 29.89 -1.75 24.04
N ASP A 215 29.27 -1.04 24.98
CA ASP A 215 29.15 -1.44 26.38
C ASP A 215 27.70 -1.40 26.89
N HIS A 216 27.50 -1.81 28.14
CA HIS A 216 26.18 -1.83 28.78
C HIS A 216 25.53 -0.44 28.85
N ASP A 217 26.32 0.63 28.93
CA ASP A 217 25.81 2.00 28.99
C ASP A 217 25.25 2.43 27.63
N LEU A 218 25.94 2.10 26.53
CA LEU A 218 25.43 2.27 25.17
C LEU A 218 24.12 1.51 24.98
N TRP A 219 24.07 0.24 25.36
CA TRP A 219 22.87 -0.59 25.21
C TRP A 219 21.68 -0.01 25.98
N GLY A 220 21.92 0.47 27.21
CA GLY A 220 20.93 1.18 28.00
C GLY A 220 20.43 2.46 27.34
N ARG A 221 21.33 3.28 26.76
CA ARG A 221 20.97 4.50 26.02
C ARG A 221 20.14 4.19 24.77
N VAL A 222 20.52 3.18 23.98
CA VAL A 222 19.81 2.75 22.78
C VAL A 222 18.40 2.28 23.12
N ARG A 223 18.27 1.39 24.11
CA ARG A 223 16.97 0.88 24.56
C ARG A 223 16.05 2.01 25.01
N ARG A 224 16.54 2.93 25.86
CA ARG A 224 15.75 4.07 26.34
C ARG A 224 15.25 4.96 25.20
N ASN A 225 16.11 5.29 24.23
CA ASN A 225 15.73 6.15 23.11
C ASN A 225 14.68 5.49 22.21
N LEU A 226 14.90 4.24 21.82
CA LEU A 226 13.98 3.51 20.94
C LEU A 226 12.65 3.22 21.63
N SER A 227 12.66 2.83 22.91
CA SER A 227 11.44 2.65 23.68
C SER A 227 10.64 3.95 23.83
N ALA A 228 11.30 5.09 24.05
CA ALA A 228 10.62 6.39 24.12
C ALA A 228 9.98 6.79 22.79
N PHE A 229 10.66 6.53 21.68
CA PHE A 229 10.10 6.74 20.34
C PHE A 229 8.85 5.87 20.12
N LEU A 230 8.97 4.55 20.27
CA LEU A 230 7.85 3.61 20.05
C LEU A 230 6.68 3.85 21.02
N PHE A 231 6.95 4.29 22.25
CA PHE A 231 5.91 4.71 23.19
C PHE A 231 5.10 5.91 22.67
N THR A 232 5.77 6.87 22.03
CA THR A 232 5.10 8.01 21.38
C THR A 232 4.24 7.54 20.22
N GLU A 233 4.77 6.67 19.37
CA GLU A 233 4.05 6.08 18.24
C GLU A 233 2.81 5.28 18.68
N TRP A 234 2.91 4.54 19.79
CA TRP A 234 1.79 3.85 20.42
C TRP A 234 0.75 4.83 20.97
N LYS A 235 1.16 5.87 21.69
CA LYS A 235 0.23 6.91 22.19
C LYS A 235 -0.51 7.66 21.08
N GLU A 236 0.09 7.78 19.90
CA GLU A 236 -0.54 8.33 18.72
C GLU A 236 -1.49 7.35 18.00
N GLY A 237 -1.68 6.15 18.55
CA GLY A 237 -2.61 5.12 18.02
C GLY A 237 -2.08 4.35 16.82
N LYS A 238 -0.77 4.40 16.54
CA LYS A 238 -0.17 3.69 15.40
C LYS A 238 0.05 2.20 15.69
N LEU A 239 0.26 1.87 16.96
CA LEU A 239 0.49 0.51 17.45
C LEU A 239 -0.72 0.02 18.26
N PHE A 240 -1.01 -1.26 18.16
CA PHE A 240 -2.13 -1.92 18.83
C PHE A 240 -1.69 -2.48 20.19
N GLY A 241 -2.49 -2.23 21.22
CA GLY A 241 -2.23 -2.70 22.59
C GLY A 241 -2.86 -1.76 23.60
N THR A 242 -3.36 -2.30 24.69
CA THR A 242 -3.90 -1.51 25.81
C THR A 242 -2.79 -1.00 26.74
N VAL A 243 -1.64 -1.67 26.72
CA VAL A 243 -0.40 -1.28 27.40
C VAL A 243 0.79 -1.35 26.43
N PRO A 244 1.90 -0.63 26.69
CA PRO A 244 3.07 -0.61 25.79
C PRO A 244 3.65 -1.99 25.48
N GLU A 245 3.64 -2.89 26.45
CA GLU A 245 4.22 -4.23 26.37
C GLU A 245 3.46 -5.14 25.38
N GLU A 246 2.19 -4.85 25.11
CA GLU A 246 1.39 -5.51 24.06
C GLU A 246 1.65 -4.90 22.67
N ALA A 247 2.18 -3.67 22.64
CA ALA A 247 2.34 -2.88 21.43
C ALA A 247 3.74 -2.98 20.83
N PHE A 248 4.78 -3.03 21.65
CA PHE A 248 6.16 -3.16 21.18
C PHE A 248 7.11 -3.68 22.27
N TYR A 249 8.29 -4.14 21.82
CA TYR A 249 9.44 -4.37 22.70
C TYR A 249 10.74 -3.91 22.03
N VAL A 250 11.74 -3.61 22.86
CA VAL A 250 13.11 -3.29 22.43
C VAL A 250 14.09 -4.07 23.29
N LYS A 251 14.91 -4.91 22.68
CA LYS A 251 15.92 -5.71 23.34
C LYS A 251 17.31 -5.34 22.83
N CYS A 252 18.17 -4.95 23.76
CA CYS A 252 19.58 -4.61 23.53
C CYS A 252 20.30 -4.87 24.86
N ASP A 253 20.92 -6.02 24.95
CA ASP A 253 21.48 -6.67 26.14
C ASP A 253 22.54 -7.71 25.77
N ALA A 254 23.07 -8.41 26.77
CA ALA A 254 24.12 -9.41 26.57
C ALA A 254 23.66 -10.65 25.78
N GLU A 255 22.35 -10.94 25.76
CA GLU A 255 21.81 -12.05 24.98
C GLU A 255 21.78 -11.70 23.48
N THR A 256 21.44 -10.47 23.15
CA THR A 256 21.45 -9.95 21.78
C THR A 256 22.87 -9.57 21.32
N ASN A 257 23.77 -9.25 22.25
CA ASN A 257 25.14 -8.80 21.99
C ASN A 257 26.16 -9.60 22.83
N PRO A 258 26.34 -10.90 22.54
CA PRO A 258 27.38 -11.69 23.18
C PRO A 258 28.78 -11.18 22.77
N GLN A 259 29.81 -11.57 23.52
CA GLN A 259 31.20 -11.11 23.30
C GLN A 259 31.66 -11.28 21.85
N GLU A 260 31.27 -12.39 21.21
CA GLU A 260 31.57 -12.67 19.80
C GLU A 260 31.07 -11.58 18.84
N MET A 261 29.91 -10.98 19.11
CA MET A 261 29.37 -9.88 18.30
C MET A 261 30.04 -8.55 18.61
N ILE A 262 30.39 -8.32 19.88
CA ILE A 262 31.13 -7.14 20.33
C ILE A 262 32.51 -7.11 19.67
N ASP A 263 33.21 -8.25 19.65
CA ASP A 263 34.54 -8.39 19.05
C ASP A 263 34.51 -8.14 17.52
N LEU A 264 33.38 -8.43 16.86
CA LEU A 264 33.13 -8.09 15.46
C LEU A 264 32.75 -6.62 15.23
N GLY A 265 32.65 -5.81 16.29
CA GLY A 265 32.24 -4.41 16.24
C GLY A 265 30.76 -4.23 15.87
N ARG A 266 29.91 -5.21 16.17
CA ARG A 266 28.47 -5.17 15.83
C ARG A 266 27.62 -4.94 17.05
N LEU A 267 26.58 -4.13 16.87
CA LEU A 267 25.51 -3.92 17.85
C LEU A 267 24.18 -4.39 17.23
N TYR A 268 23.55 -5.36 17.86
CA TYR A 268 22.23 -5.87 17.51
C TYR A 268 21.18 -5.30 18.46
N VAL A 269 20.08 -4.85 17.87
CA VAL A 269 18.89 -4.41 18.59
C VAL A 269 17.71 -5.17 18.01
N GLU A 270 17.02 -5.92 18.84
CA GLU A 270 15.80 -6.62 18.44
C GLU A 270 14.58 -5.77 18.80
N ILE A 271 13.70 -5.56 17.82
CA ILE A 271 12.51 -4.72 17.98
C ILE A 271 11.32 -5.48 17.42
N GLY A 272 10.29 -5.66 18.25
CA GLY A 272 8.98 -6.10 17.78
C GLY A 272 7.97 -4.99 17.92
N VAL A 273 7.06 -4.88 16.94
CA VAL A 273 5.96 -3.91 16.94
C VAL A 273 4.67 -4.59 16.49
N ASN A 274 3.55 -4.18 17.11
CA ASN A 274 2.22 -4.67 16.80
C ASN A 274 1.43 -3.57 16.08
N PRO A 275 1.32 -3.57 14.75
CA PRO A 275 0.66 -2.51 14.01
C PRO A 275 -0.87 -2.61 14.09
N VAL A 276 -1.55 -1.46 14.05
CA VAL A 276 -3.01 -1.45 13.85
C VAL A 276 -3.35 -1.94 12.43
N LYS A 277 -4.27 -2.91 12.34
CA LYS A 277 -4.76 -3.47 11.06
C LYS A 277 -6.12 -2.86 10.69
N PRO A 278 -6.40 -2.64 9.39
CA PRO A 278 -7.67 -2.05 8.97
C PRO A 278 -8.85 -3.02 9.12
N ALA A 279 -10.02 -2.48 9.45
CA ALA A 279 -11.29 -3.19 9.37
C ALA A 279 -11.81 -3.17 7.92
N GLU A 280 -11.49 -4.21 7.15
CA GLU A 280 -11.88 -4.30 5.74
C GLU A 280 -13.34 -4.73 5.54
N PHE A 281 -13.89 -5.50 6.48
CA PHE A 281 -15.26 -6.01 6.44
C PHE A 281 -15.98 -5.65 7.73
N VAL A 282 -17.22 -5.16 7.60
CA VAL A 282 -18.13 -4.97 8.74
C VAL A 282 -19.28 -5.95 8.56
N ILE A 283 -19.32 -6.96 9.43
CA ILE A 283 -20.39 -7.97 9.45
C ILE A 283 -21.35 -7.57 10.56
N ILE A 284 -22.50 -7.01 10.19
CA ILE A 284 -23.59 -6.68 11.13
C ILE A 284 -24.53 -7.87 11.17
N ARG A 285 -24.68 -8.48 12.36
CA ARG A 285 -25.64 -9.56 12.61
C ARG A 285 -26.82 -8.99 13.39
N ILE A 286 -28.03 -9.17 12.88
CA ILE A 286 -29.27 -8.73 13.53
C ILE A 286 -30.08 -9.98 13.88
N GLY A 287 -30.44 -10.12 15.16
CA GLY A 287 -31.32 -11.16 15.66
C GLY A 287 -32.53 -10.55 16.38
N GLN A 288 -33.64 -11.28 16.41
CA GLN A 288 -34.80 -10.88 17.19
C GLN A 288 -34.51 -11.14 18.67
N TRP A 289 -34.50 -10.07 19.48
CA TRP A 289 -34.34 -10.17 20.93
C TRP A 289 -35.71 -10.04 21.59
N SER A 290 -36.17 -11.09 22.26
CA SER A 290 -37.46 -11.15 22.96
C SER A 290 -37.43 -10.50 24.36
N GLY A 291 -36.35 -9.80 24.71
CA GLY A 291 -36.22 -9.08 25.98
C GLY A 291 -36.10 -10.01 27.19
N GLY A 292 -34.88 -10.51 27.45
CA GLY A 292 -34.54 -11.23 28.68
C GLY A 292 -33.77 -12.53 28.46
N ALA A 293 -32.58 -12.58 29.08
CA ALA A 293 -31.58 -13.65 29.09
C ALA A 293 -30.73 -13.84 27.82
N ASP A 294 -29.41 -13.76 28.02
CA ASP A 294 -28.35 -14.01 27.06
C ASP A 294 -28.50 -15.35 26.34
N ARG A 295 -28.21 -15.37 25.04
CA ARG A 295 -27.50 -16.52 24.44
C ARG A 295 -26.55 -16.12 23.31
N THR A 296 -25.36 -16.71 23.43
CA THR A 296 -24.43 -17.07 22.37
C THR A 296 -25.10 -17.93 21.31
N GLU A 297 -24.94 -17.59 20.03
CA GLU A 297 -25.05 -18.53 18.91
C GLU A 297 -24.15 -18.05 17.73
N GLN A 298 -23.65 -19.05 16.98
CA GLN A 298 -22.45 -19.10 16.12
C GLN A 298 -22.28 -18.01 15.04
#